data_AF-H2RN39-F1
#
_entry.id   AF-H2RN39-F1
#
_cell.length_a   1.000
_cell.length_b   1.000
_cell.length_c   1.000
_cell.angle_alpha   90.00
_cell.angle_beta   90.00
_cell.angle_gamma   90.00
#
_symmetry.space_group_name_H-M   'P 1'
#
loop_
_entity.id
_entity.type
_entity.pdbx_description
1 polymer ?
#
loop_
_entity_poly.entity_id
_entity_poly.type
_entity_poly.pdbx_seq_one_letter_code
_entity_poly.pdbx_strand_id
1 'polypeptide(L)'
;MTIEAHILPPPSSLGHGSEIIGGKEVKPHSMPYMALVRNATHVCGGTLINPKWVLTAAHCEKMTTVALGVHSIKQKKSWQVFRVTHSIPHPAYKVEKKILINDLMLLKVR
;
A
#
# COMPACT_ATOMS: atom_id res chain seq x y z
N MET A 1 -13.41 0.84 -0.54
CA MET A 1 -12.12 1.10 0.11
C MET A 1 -11.72 2.54 -0.17
N THR A 2 -11.81 3.35 0.87
CA THR A 2 -11.24 4.69 1.01
C THR A 2 -10.00 4.57 1.89
N ILE A 3 -9.18 5.62 1.99
CA ILE A 3 -8.11 5.63 3.00
C ILE A 3 -8.75 5.84 4.37
N GLU A 4 -8.43 4.93 5.31
CA GLU A 4 -8.87 5.00 6.70
C GLU A 4 -7.66 5.02 7.62
N ALA A 5 -7.82 5.63 8.79
CA ALA A 5 -6.81 5.62 9.85
C ALA A 5 -7.47 5.24 11.18
N HIS A 6 -6.68 4.61 12.06
CA HIS A 6 -7.13 4.26 13.39
C HIS A 6 -7.05 5.50 14.29
N ILE A 7 -8.18 5.95 14.80
CA ILE A 7 -8.29 6.90 15.91
C ILE A 7 -8.69 6.03 17.11
N LEU A 8 -7.93 6.07 18.21
CA LEU A 8 -7.99 5.16 19.38
C LEU A 8 -9.38 4.49 19.63
N PRO A 9 -9.43 3.18 19.90
CA PRO A 9 -10.60 2.33 19.61
C PRO A 9 -11.68 2.32 20.70
N PRO A 10 -12.92 1.91 20.37
CA PRO A 10 -13.69 0.96 21.15
C PRO A 10 -13.57 -0.47 20.56
N PRO A 11 -13.76 -1.53 21.37
CA PRO A 11 -13.40 -2.88 20.99
C PRO A 11 -14.49 -3.57 20.17
N SER A 12 -14.05 -4.60 19.43
CA SER A 12 -14.83 -5.62 18.70
C SER A 12 -15.34 -5.25 17.30
N SER A 13 -14.60 -5.67 16.27
CA SER A 13 -15.22 -6.28 15.10
C SER A 13 -14.29 -7.30 14.44
N LEU A 14 -14.86 -8.44 14.08
CA LEU A 14 -14.22 -9.55 13.38
C LEU A 14 -14.18 -9.16 11.88
N GLY A 15 -13.10 -8.54 11.42
CA GLY A 15 -13.02 -7.99 10.06
C GLY A 15 -12.44 -8.97 9.04
N HIS A 16 -13.13 -9.12 7.91
CA HIS A 16 -12.51 -9.62 6.69
C HIS A 16 -11.39 -8.65 6.29
N GLY A 17 -10.19 -9.16 5.96
CA GLY A 17 -8.95 -8.40 5.75
C GLY A 17 -8.91 -7.43 4.56
N SER A 18 -10.06 -6.97 4.08
CA SER A 18 -10.24 -5.94 3.06
C SER A 18 -10.68 -4.58 3.64
N GLU A 19 -10.77 -4.44 4.95
CA GLU A 19 -11.19 -3.19 5.61
C GLU A 19 -10.31 -2.92 6.83
N ILE A 20 -10.10 -1.64 7.16
CA ILE A 20 -9.37 -1.28 8.37
C ILE A 20 -10.33 -1.43 9.55
N ILE A 21 -10.12 -2.46 10.36
CA ILE A 21 -10.95 -2.76 11.54
C ILE A 21 -10.86 -1.59 12.53
N GLY A 22 -12.01 -1.00 12.86
CA GLY A 22 -12.09 0.18 13.73
C GLY A 22 -11.49 1.45 13.11
N GLY A 23 -11.26 1.47 11.79
CA GLY A 23 -10.83 2.64 11.06
C GLY A 23 -11.96 3.68 10.91
N LYS A 24 -11.56 4.93 10.66
CA LYS A 24 -12.45 5.95 10.10
C LYS A 24 -11.82 6.52 8.85
N GLU A 25 -12.64 6.85 7.87
CA GLU A 25 -12.22 7.56 6.67
C GLU A 25 -11.46 8.83 7.05
N VAL A 26 -10.27 9.01 6.45
CA VAL A 26 -9.45 10.19 6.70
C VAL A 26 -9.99 11.40 5.94
N LYS A 27 -9.58 12.60 6.34
CA LYS A 27 -9.85 13.80 5.54
C LYS A 27 -9.18 13.62 4.16
N PRO A 28 -9.87 13.92 3.04
CA PRO A 28 -9.26 13.82 1.71
C PRO A 28 -7.90 14.52 1.65
N HIS A 29 -6.92 13.83 1.08
CA HIS A 29 -5.53 14.28 0.92
C HIS A 29 -4.73 14.50 2.22
N SER A 30 -5.24 14.10 3.40
CA SER A 30 -4.47 14.22 4.66
C SER A 30 -3.37 13.17 4.81
N MET A 31 -3.36 12.14 3.95
CA MET A 31 -2.34 11.09 3.90
C MET A 31 -1.64 11.09 2.53
N PRO A 32 -0.89 12.14 2.18
CA PRO A 32 -0.35 12.33 0.83
C PRO A 32 0.69 11.27 0.43
N TYR A 33 1.29 10.60 1.41
CA TYR A 33 2.28 9.54 1.21
C TYR A 33 1.67 8.16 0.95
N MET A 34 0.36 7.97 1.15
CA MET A 34 -0.28 6.68 0.94
C MET A 34 -0.31 6.33 -0.55
N ALA A 35 0.15 5.12 -0.87
CA ALA A 35 0.23 4.62 -2.22
C ALA A 35 -0.63 3.36 -2.40
N LEU A 36 -1.40 3.33 -3.49
CA LEU A 36 -2.02 2.12 -4.00
C LEU A 36 -1.01 1.42 -4.92
N VAL A 37 -0.54 0.25 -4.53
CA VAL A 37 0.40 -0.56 -5.30
C VAL A 37 -0.37 -1.72 -5.92
N ARG A 38 -0.29 -1.93 -7.24
CA ARG A 38 -1.10 -2.96 -7.89
C ARG A 38 -0.49 -3.55 -9.14
N ASN A 39 -0.97 -4.74 -9.48
CA ASN A 39 -0.88 -5.33 -10.81
C ASN A 39 -2.29 -5.69 -11.32
N ALA A 40 -2.40 -6.59 -12.30
CA ALA A 40 -3.69 -6.97 -12.88
C ALA A 40 -4.59 -7.75 -11.91
N THR A 41 -4.02 -8.46 -10.93
CA THR A 41 -4.74 -9.42 -10.07
C THR A 41 -4.61 -9.13 -8.58
N HIS A 42 -3.63 -8.32 -8.17
CA HIS A 42 -3.32 -8.06 -6.77
C HIS A 42 -3.24 -6.56 -6.49
N VAL A 43 -3.64 -6.20 -5.27
CA VAL A 43 -3.58 -4.85 -4.72
C VAL A 43 -2.90 -4.92 -3.35
N CYS A 44 -1.96 -4.01 -3.14
CA CYS A 44 -1.22 -3.79 -1.90
C CYS A 44 -1.22 -2.31 -1.52
N GLY A 45 -0.90 -2.03 -0.26
CA GLY A 45 -0.54 -0.70 0.20
C GLY A 45 0.94 -0.39 -0.01
N GLY A 46 1.29 0.89 0.03
CA GLY A 46 2.66 1.36 0.08
C GLY A 46 2.76 2.78 0.63
N THR A 47 3.99 3.24 0.82
CA THR A 47 4.30 4.57 1.34
C THR A 47 5.33 5.25 0.45
N LEU A 48 5.01 6.43 -0.06
CA LEU A 48 5.97 7.30 -0.74
C LEU A 48 7.00 7.82 0.27
N ILE A 49 8.25 7.38 0.14
CA ILE A 49 9.35 7.77 1.03
C ILE A 49 10.30 8.78 0.38
N ASN A 50 10.23 8.92 -0.94
CA ASN A 50 11.00 9.86 -1.76
C ASN A 50 10.24 10.07 -3.08
N PRO A 51 10.39 11.20 -3.80
CA PRO A 51 9.69 11.46 -5.07
C PRO A 51 9.68 10.33 -6.11
N LYS A 52 10.67 9.41 -6.09
CA LYS A 52 10.74 8.27 -7.02
C LYS A 52 10.74 6.90 -6.34
N TRP A 53 10.51 6.83 -5.03
CA TRP A 53 10.59 5.58 -4.27
C TRP A 53 9.40 5.36 -3.36
N VAL A 54 8.80 4.18 -3.49
CA VAL A 54 7.72 3.69 -2.63
C VAL A 54 8.21 2.49 -1.86
N LEU A 55 8.00 2.51 -0.54
CA LEU A 55 8.18 1.36 0.33
C LEU A 55 6.89 0.52 0.36
N THR A 56 7.00 -0.79 0.22
CA THR A 56 5.89 -1.75 0.34
C THR A 56 6.43 -3.08 0.91
N ALA A 57 5.59 -4.10 1.00
CA ALA A 57 5.99 -5.43 1.42
C ALA A 57 6.65 -6.21 0.27
N ALA A 58 7.61 -7.09 0.56
CA ALA A 58 8.27 -7.89 -0.46
C ALA A 58 7.36 -8.99 -1.04
N HIS A 59 6.42 -9.50 -0.25
CA HIS A 59 5.41 -10.45 -0.74
C HIS A 59 4.44 -9.83 -1.76
N CYS A 60 4.40 -8.50 -1.87
CA CYS A 60 3.66 -7.78 -2.92
C CYS A 60 4.41 -7.88 -4.25
N GLU A 61 4.53 -9.10 -4.76
CA GLU A 61 5.36 -9.40 -5.93
C GLU A 61 4.73 -8.90 -7.25
N LYS A 62 5.60 -8.69 -8.25
CA LYS A 62 5.20 -8.38 -9.64
C LYS A 62 4.25 -7.18 -9.74
N MET A 63 4.41 -6.19 -8.87
CA MET A 63 3.64 -4.94 -8.91
C MET A 63 4.09 -4.10 -10.09
N THR A 64 3.14 -3.61 -10.89
CA THR A 64 3.43 -2.89 -12.13
C THR A 64 3.10 -1.42 -12.05
N THR A 65 2.21 -1.03 -11.13
CA THR A 65 1.63 0.31 -11.04
C THR A 65 1.61 0.79 -9.60
N VAL A 66 1.98 2.05 -9.40
CA VAL A 66 1.77 2.80 -8.16
C VAL A 66 0.82 3.95 -8.47
N ALA A 67 -0.20 4.16 -7.64
CA ALA A 67 -1.04 5.35 -7.69
C ALA A 67 -0.96 6.13 -6.37
N LEU A 68 -0.71 7.44 -6.47
CA LEU A 68 -0.71 8.39 -5.37
C LEU A 68 -1.95 9.30 -5.44
N GLY A 69 -2.28 9.96 -4.33
CA GLY A 69 -3.45 10.84 -4.25
C GLY A 69 -4.78 10.08 -4.30
N VAL A 70 -4.75 8.77 -4.05
CA VAL A 70 -5.92 7.88 -4.09
C VAL A 70 -6.70 8.01 -2.79
N HIS A 71 -7.74 8.85 -2.75
CA HIS A 71 -8.62 8.91 -1.58
C HIS A 71 -9.65 7.77 -1.58
N SER A 72 -10.19 7.44 -2.76
CA SER A 72 -11.16 6.37 -2.96
C SER A 72 -10.80 5.55 -4.20
N ILE A 73 -10.82 4.22 -4.08
CA ILE A 73 -10.56 3.34 -5.23
C ILE A 73 -11.62 3.51 -6.33
N LYS A 74 -12.83 3.96 -5.96
CA LYS A 74 -13.95 4.20 -6.87
C LYS A 74 -13.84 5.52 -7.65
N GLN A 75 -13.10 6.50 -7.13
CA GLN A 75 -12.99 7.84 -7.72
C GLN A 75 -11.55 8.15 -8.13
N LYS A 76 -11.31 8.25 -9.43
CA LYS A 76 -9.95 8.38 -10.00
C LYS A 76 -9.47 9.82 -10.22
N LYS A 77 -10.25 10.83 -9.81
CA LYS A 77 -10.03 12.25 -10.17
C LYS A 77 -8.66 12.80 -9.77
N SER A 78 -8.12 12.39 -8.62
CA SER A 78 -6.86 12.88 -8.05
C SER A 78 -5.69 11.93 -8.20
N TRP A 79 -5.85 10.84 -8.97
CA TRP A 79 -4.84 9.80 -9.03
C TRP A 79 -3.67 10.23 -9.89
N GLN A 80 -2.48 10.12 -9.33
CA GLN A 80 -1.23 10.20 -10.09
C GLN A 80 -0.70 8.79 -10.24
N VAL A 81 -0.66 8.30 -11.48
CA VAL A 81 -0.33 6.90 -11.78
C VAL A 81 1.06 6.80 -12.37
N PHE A 82 1.91 6.02 -11.74
CA PHE A 82 3.30 5.82 -12.14
C PHE A 82 3.57 4.34 -12.43
N ARG A 83 4.47 4.09 -13.39
CA ARG A 83 4.88 2.73 -13.72
C ARG A 83 6.04 2.32 -12.81
N VAL A 84 5.96 1.11 -12.26
CA VAL A 84 7.09 0.50 -11.55
C VAL A 84 8.16 0.13 -12.57
N THR A 85 9.37 0.63 -12.34
CA THR A 85 10.55 0.36 -13.18
C THR A 85 11.47 -0.67 -12.55
N HIS A 86 11.59 -0.67 -11.22
CA HIS A 86 12.42 -1.60 -10.48
C HIS A 86 11.72 -1.99 -9.19
N SER A 87 11.85 -3.26 -8.85
CA SER A 87 11.39 -3.85 -7.60
C SER A 87 12.60 -4.42 -6.88
N ILE A 88 12.95 -3.85 -5.73
CA ILE A 88 14.16 -4.17 -4.98
C ILE A 88 13.72 -4.71 -3.61
N PRO A 89 13.56 -6.04 -3.46
CA PRO A 89 13.26 -6.62 -2.16
C PRO A 89 14.45 -6.42 -1.22
N HIS A 90 14.18 -6.45 0.08
CA HIS A 90 15.23 -6.49 1.08
C HIS A 90 16.18 -7.66 0.80
N PRO A 91 17.52 -7.49 0.86
CA PRO A 91 18.48 -8.53 0.47
C PRO A 91 18.38 -9.79 1.32
N ALA A 92 17.86 -9.68 2.54
CA ALA A 92 17.59 -10.81 3.43
C ALA A 92 16.10 -11.21 3.49
N TYR A 93 15.28 -10.84 2.49
CA TYR A 93 13.91 -11.33 2.38
C TYR A 93 13.90 -12.84 2.17
N LYS A 94 13.12 -13.57 2.98
CA LYS A 94 13.00 -15.03 2.90
C LYS A 94 11.67 -15.50 3.46
N VAL A 95 11.22 -16.64 2.95
CA VAL A 95 10.01 -17.31 3.43
C VAL A 95 10.43 -18.59 4.14
N GLU A 96 10.28 -18.65 5.45
CA GLU A 96 10.63 -19.81 6.27
C GLU A 96 9.40 -20.34 6.99
N LYS A 97 8.98 -21.58 6.71
CA LYS A 97 7.80 -22.20 7.37
C LYS A 97 6.54 -21.29 7.36
N LYS A 98 6.31 -20.59 6.23
CA LYS A 98 5.25 -19.57 6.03
C LYS A 98 5.43 -18.25 6.79
N ILE A 99 6.58 -18.04 7.44
CA ILE A 99 6.96 -16.77 8.05
C ILE A 99 7.69 -15.94 7.01
N LEU A 100 7.22 -14.71 6.80
CA LEU A 100 7.86 -13.73 5.91
C LEU A 100 8.89 -12.95 6.74
N ILE A 101 10.18 -13.18 6.48
CA ILE A 101 11.28 -12.52 7.17
C ILE A 101 11.80 -11.40 6.28
N ASN A 102 11.99 -10.19 6.85
CA ASN A 102 12.38 -8.98 6.13
C ASN A 102 11.47 -8.65 4.94
N ASP A 103 10.16 -8.68 5.17
CA ASP A 103 9.12 -8.44 4.16
C ASP A 103 9.01 -6.96 3.76
N LEU A 104 10.09 -6.43 3.18
CA LEU A 104 10.25 -5.04 2.79
C LEU A 104 10.75 -4.98 1.34
N MET A 105 10.17 -4.08 0.55
CA MET A 105 10.57 -3.85 -0.83
C MET A 105 10.50 -2.37 -1.20
N LEU A 106 11.52 -1.91 -1.92
CA LEU A 106 11.54 -0.61 -2.56
C LEU A 106 11.09 -0.75 -4.02
N LEU A 107 10.11 0.08 -4.40
CA LEU A 107 9.68 0.25 -5.78
C LEU A 107 10.20 1.58 -6.32
N LYS A 108 10.93 1.53 -7.44
CA LYS A 108 11.30 2.74 -8.19
C LYS A 108 10.25 3.06 -9.23
N VAL A 109 9.73 4.27 -9.24
CA VAL A 109 8.67 4.70 -10.16
C VAL A 109 9.16 5.71 -11.20
N ARG A 110 8.49 5.75 -12.36
CA ARG A 110 8.69 6.72 -13.45
C ARG A 110 7.38 7.39 -13.82
#